data_AF-A0A4S8NVU0-F1
#
_entry.id   AF-A0A4S8NVU0-F1
#
_cell.length_a   1.000
_cell.length_b   1.000
_cell.length_c   1.000
_cell.angle_alpha   90.00
_cell.angle_beta   90.00
_cell.angle_gamma   90.00
#
_symmetry.space_group_name_H-M   'P 1'
#
loop_
_entity.id
_entity.type
_entity.pdbx_description
1 polymer ?
#
loop_
_entity_poly.entity_id
_entity_poly.type
_entity_poly.pdbx_seq_one_letter_code
_entity_poly.pdbx_strand_id
1 'polypeptide(L)'
;MYTYRQSGGKVTVGQVNNARFSMTSLTRRGYQPDEVHRFLTRIADELASRDQREAALRADAEKLKEALRSWQSQQSSQRLQAASPTTPTSTAVNLISQAQQQAEGYVNQAQHYSRQIIAQARAQASELMRQTQERAKAEADRAVADFRRVNDGHSDREAEERIRQLVRTRSYLDAVEVAEEQLRLTRAGLEKEIAKLQDEV
;
A
#
# COMPACT_ATOMS: atom_id res chain seq x y z
N MET A 1 13.59 34.25 3.21
CA MET A 1 14.16 33.33 2.20
C MET A 1 14.31 31.98 2.88
N TYR A 2 13.36 31.06 2.70
CA TYR A 2 13.43 29.72 3.31
C TYR A 2 13.68 28.69 2.20
N THR A 3 14.80 27.99 2.32
CA THR A 3 15.22 26.89 1.48
C THR A 3 14.48 25.63 1.89
N TYR A 4 13.71 25.04 0.97
CA TYR A 4 13.19 23.69 1.16
C TYR A 4 14.37 22.72 0.99
N ARG A 5 15.10 22.48 2.07
CA ARG A 5 16.14 21.46 2.14
C ARG A 5 15.44 20.12 2.07
N GLN A 6 15.64 19.37 0.99
CA GLN A 6 15.27 17.96 0.96
C GLN A 6 16.05 17.22 2.08
N SER A 7 15.42 17.08 3.23
CA SER A 7 15.75 16.03 4.20
C SER A 7 14.99 14.79 3.77
N GLY A 8 15.68 13.67 3.53
CA GLY A 8 15.14 12.41 3.01
C GLY A 8 14.13 11.68 3.91
N GLY A 9 13.31 12.39 4.69
CA GLY A 9 12.13 11.87 5.39
C GLY A 9 10.88 11.98 4.52
N LYS A 10 9.95 11.04 4.68
CA LYS A 10 8.62 11.10 4.07
C LYS A 10 7.92 12.42 4.46
N VAL A 11 7.25 13.05 3.50
CA VAL A 11 6.44 14.27 3.74
C VAL A 11 5.25 13.90 4.62
N THR A 12 5.03 14.64 5.71
CA THR A 12 3.92 14.38 6.65
C THR A 12 2.73 15.30 6.41
N VAL A 13 1.52 14.87 6.84
CA VAL A 13 0.29 15.67 6.76
C VAL A 13 0.49 17.07 7.36
N GLY A 14 1.13 17.15 8.52
CA GLY A 14 1.42 18.42 9.19
C GLY A 14 2.38 19.32 8.42
N GLN A 15 3.31 18.75 7.64
CA GLN A 15 4.19 19.54 6.77
C GLN A 15 3.44 20.12 5.57
N VAL A 16 2.49 19.39 5.01
CA VAL A 16 1.65 19.85 3.89
C VAL A 16 0.68 20.95 4.34
N ASN A 17 0.00 20.75 5.47
CA ASN A 17 -0.95 21.73 6.00
C ASN A 17 -0.29 23.07 6.41
N ASN A 18 0.97 23.03 6.82
CA ASN A 18 1.72 24.23 7.22
C ASN A 18 2.63 24.77 6.12
N ALA A 19 2.57 24.20 4.91
CA ALA A 19 3.38 24.67 3.78
C ALA A 19 2.97 26.10 3.42
N ARG A 20 3.93 27.03 3.50
CA ARG A 20 3.74 28.42 3.06
C ARG A 20 4.56 28.69 1.82
N PHE A 21 3.91 29.23 0.80
CA PHE A 21 4.54 29.65 -0.45
C PHE A 21 4.57 31.17 -0.53
N SER A 22 5.69 31.74 -0.98
CA SER A 22 5.79 33.18 -1.20
C SER A 22 5.00 33.59 -2.44
N MET A 23 4.32 34.74 -2.39
CA MET A 23 3.70 35.33 -3.58
C MET A 23 4.76 35.64 -4.64
N THR A 24 4.37 35.52 -5.91
CA THR A 24 5.25 35.85 -7.03
C THR A 24 5.41 37.37 -7.14
N SER A 25 6.61 37.84 -7.56
CA SER A 25 6.90 39.27 -7.79
C SER A 25 5.91 39.91 -8.77
N LEU A 26 5.58 41.20 -8.62
CA LEU A 26 4.54 41.92 -9.39
C LEU A 26 4.63 41.75 -10.92
N THR A 27 5.81 41.43 -11.46
CA THR A 27 6.07 41.28 -12.90
C THR A 27 5.97 39.84 -13.43
N ARG A 28 5.74 38.84 -12.57
CA ARG A 28 5.60 37.43 -13.00
C ARG A 28 4.23 36.87 -12.60
N ARG A 29 3.61 36.09 -13.49
CA ARG A 29 2.41 35.31 -13.17
C ARG A 29 2.79 34.18 -12.21
N GLY A 30 2.08 34.09 -11.08
CA GLY A 30 2.21 33.02 -10.10
C GLY A 30 1.00 32.07 -10.15
N TYR A 31 1.08 30.97 -9.39
CA TYR A 31 -0.06 30.09 -9.18
C TYR A 31 -1.17 30.81 -8.39
N GLN A 32 -2.42 30.50 -8.68
CA GLN A 32 -3.54 31.04 -7.92
C GLN A 32 -3.52 30.46 -6.50
N PRO A 33 -3.50 31.30 -5.45
CA PRO A 33 -3.43 30.84 -4.08
C PRO A 33 -4.53 29.82 -3.73
N ASP A 34 -5.78 30.07 -4.14
CA ASP A 34 -6.91 29.20 -3.81
C ASP A 34 -6.81 27.80 -4.44
N GLU A 35 -6.23 27.69 -5.64
CA GLU A 35 -5.99 26.40 -6.29
C GLU A 35 -4.90 25.62 -5.56
N VAL A 36 -3.83 26.30 -5.14
CA VAL A 36 -2.76 25.69 -4.36
C VAL A 36 -3.30 25.20 -3.01
N HIS A 37 -4.10 25.99 -2.29
CA HIS A 37 -4.68 25.56 -1.01
C HIS A 37 -5.60 24.35 -1.16
N ARG A 38 -6.45 24.31 -2.20
CA ARG A 38 -7.30 23.15 -2.48
C ARG A 38 -6.47 21.89 -2.79
N PHE A 39 -5.39 22.05 -3.56
CA PHE A 39 -4.49 20.94 -3.88
C PHE A 39 -3.75 20.42 -2.65
N LEU A 40 -3.23 21.31 -1.79
CA LEU A 40 -2.57 20.91 -0.54
C LEU A 40 -3.53 20.19 0.40
N THR A 41 -4.77 20.66 0.52
CA THR A 41 -5.81 20.01 1.33
C THR A 41 -6.03 18.57 0.86
N ARG A 42 -6.20 18.37 -0.45
CA ARG A 42 -6.35 17.02 -1.03
C ARG A 42 -5.13 16.14 -0.76
N ILE A 43 -3.91 16.66 -0.88
CA ILE A 43 -2.68 15.90 -0.58
C ILE A 43 -2.63 15.54 0.91
N ALA A 44 -3.02 16.46 1.79
CA ALA A 44 -3.03 16.23 3.23
C ALA A 44 -4.03 15.12 3.60
N ASP A 45 -5.22 15.12 3.01
CA ASP A 45 -6.23 14.07 3.20
C ASP A 45 -5.73 12.70 2.71
N GLU A 46 -5.10 12.67 1.53
CA GLU A 46 -4.53 11.46 0.95
C GLU A 46 -3.39 10.88 1.80
N LEU A 47 -2.49 11.74 2.29
CA LEU A 47 -1.42 11.35 3.22
C LEU A 47 -2.00 10.80 4.53
N ALA A 48 -3.04 11.44 5.08
CA ALA A 48 -3.69 10.98 6.29
C ALA A 48 -4.33 9.60 6.11
N SER A 49 -5.02 9.39 4.97
CA SER A 49 -5.57 8.08 4.59
C SER A 49 -4.48 7.01 4.50
N ARG A 50 -3.33 7.32 3.90
CA ARG A 50 -2.19 6.40 3.79
C ARG A 50 -1.59 6.07 5.15
N ASP A 51 -1.40 7.06 6.01
CA ASP A 51 -0.85 6.87 7.35
C ASP A 51 -1.79 6.00 8.20
N GLN A 52 -3.11 6.21 8.10
CA GLN A 52 -4.11 5.36 8.75
C GLN A 52 -4.04 3.90 8.26
N ARG A 53 -3.89 3.69 6.94
CA ARG A 53 -3.73 2.36 6.35
C ARG A 53 -2.43 1.69 6.80
N GLU A 54 -1.32 2.43 6.84
CA GLU A 54 -0.03 1.94 7.34
C GLU A 54 -0.10 1.57 8.83
N ALA A 55 -0.80 2.37 9.64
CA ALA A 55 -1.05 2.09 11.04
C ALA A 55 -1.90 0.82 11.24
N ALA A 56 -2.97 0.65 10.44
CA ALA A 56 -3.80 -0.55 10.47
C ALA A 56 -2.99 -1.81 10.11
N LEU A 57 -2.18 -1.75 9.04
CA LEU A 57 -1.31 -2.87 8.65
C LEU A 57 -0.29 -3.23 9.75
N ARG A 58 0.28 -2.24 10.44
CA ARG A 58 1.16 -2.49 11.58
C ARG A 58 0.41 -3.11 12.76
N ALA A 59 -0.78 -2.62 13.09
CA ALA A 59 -1.59 -3.18 14.15
C ALA A 59 -1.95 -4.65 13.86
N ASP A 60 -2.29 -4.97 12.61
CA ASP A 60 -2.58 -6.33 12.19
C ASP A 60 -1.33 -7.22 12.24
N ALA A 61 -0.17 -6.70 11.85
CA ALA A 61 1.11 -7.40 12.02
C ALA A 61 1.45 -7.68 13.49
N GLU A 62 1.20 -6.74 14.40
CA GLU A 62 1.40 -6.94 15.83
C GLU A 62 0.41 -7.94 16.43
N LYS A 63 -0.87 -7.91 16.02
CA LYS A 63 -1.85 -8.95 16.41
C LYS A 63 -1.40 -10.34 15.97
N LEU A 64 -0.90 -10.48 14.75
CA LEU A 64 -0.37 -11.75 14.23
C LEU A 64 0.85 -12.22 15.02
N LYS A 65 1.77 -11.31 15.38
CA LYS A 65 2.91 -11.63 16.24
C LYS A 65 2.47 -12.04 17.65
N GLU A 66 1.48 -11.38 18.22
CA GLU A 66 0.98 -11.70 19.55
C GLU A 66 0.26 -13.04 19.56
N ALA A 67 -0.59 -13.32 18.56
CA ALA A 67 -1.20 -14.63 18.39
C ALA A 67 -0.16 -15.75 18.25
N LEU A 68 0.93 -15.49 17.52
CA LEU A 68 2.05 -16.42 17.41
C LEU A 68 2.75 -16.64 18.74
N ARG A 69 3.00 -15.56 19.50
CA ARG A 69 3.64 -15.61 20.83
C ARG A 69 2.76 -16.34 21.84
N SER A 70 1.46 -16.06 21.88
CA SER A 70 0.51 -16.72 22.77
C SER A 70 0.44 -18.20 22.45
N TRP A 71 0.39 -18.56 21.17
CA TRP A 71 0.44 -19.95 20.73
C TRP A 71 1.75 -20.65 21.14
N GLN A 72 2.91 -20.00 20.95
CA GLN A 72 4.21 -20.52 21.42
C GLN A 72 4.25 -20.73 22.94
N SER A 73 3.66 -19.82 23.72
CA SER A 73 3.60 -19.90 25.18
C SER A 73 2.67 -21.00 25.70
N GLN A 74 1.54 -21.22 25.02
CA GLN A 74 0.64 -22.33 25.30
C GLN A 74 1.33 -23.66 25.01
N GLN A 75 2.08 -23.74 23.91
CA GLN A 75 2.83 -24.94 23.53
C GLN A 75 4.00 -25.23 24.49
N SER A 76 4.72 -24.21 24.96
CA SER A 76 5.78 -24.40 25.97
C SER A 76 5.20 -24.82 27.31
N SER A 77 4.05 -24.27 27.71
CA SER A 77 3.33 -24.67 28.93
C SER A 77 2.83 -26.12 28.84
N GLN A 78 2.29 -26.53 27.69
CA GLN A 78 1.89 -27.92 27.43
C GLN A 78 3.11 -28.87 27.47
N ARG A 79 4.26 -28.47 26.92
CA ARG A 79 5.52 -29.24 27.04
C ARG A 79 5.98 -29.40 28.49
N LEU A 80 5.88 -28.35 29.29
CA LEU A 80 6.26 -28.38 30.71
C LEU A 80 5.28 -29.22 31.56
N GLN A 81 3.99 -29.21 31.23
CA GLN A 81 2.99 -30.07 31.88
C GLN A 81 3.16 -31.54 31.51
N ALA A 82 3.47 -31.85 30.24
CA ALA A 82 3.78 -33.20 29.78
C ALA A 82 5.09 -33.76 30.38
N ALA A 83 5.99 -32.89 30.87
CA ALA A 83 7.22 -33.27 31.55
C ALA A 83 7.04 -33.59 33.05
N SER A 84 5.84 -33.39 33.62
CA SER A 84 5.53 -33.84 34.98
C SER A 84 5.23 -35.36 34.97
N PRO A 85 6.04 -36.20 35.64
CA PRO A 85 6.02 -37.64 35.39
C PRO A 85 4.98 -38.36 36.25
N THR A 86 3.89 -38.79 35.62
CA THR A 86 3.23 -40.07 35.93
C THR A 86 2.85 -40.70 34.58
N THR A 87 3.57 -41.77 34.22
CA THR A 87 3.53 -42.54 32.95
C THR A 87 2.13 -42.63 32.31
N PRO A 88 1.98 -42.38 30.98
CA PRO A 88 2.69 -43.09 29.91
C PRO A 88 3.41 -42.15 28.91
N THR A 89 4.74 -42.15 28.96
CA THR A 89 5.63 -41.22 28.23
C THR A 89 5.63 -41.41 26.70
N SER A 90 5.36 -42.60 26.19
CA SER A 90 5.41 -42.87 24.73
C SER A 90 4.22 -42.29 23.96
N THR A 91 3.01 -42.33 24.52
CA THR A 91 1.81 -41.78 23.89
C THR A 91 1.80 -40.26 23.90
N ALA A 92 2.31 -39.64 24.99
CA ALA A 92 2.48 -38.20 25.09
C ALA A 92 3.55 -37.68 24.11
N VAL A 93 4.68 -38.38 23.99
CA VAL A 93 5.71 -38.03 23.01
C VAL A 93 5.19 -38.18 21.57
N ASN A 94 4.45 -39.26 21.26
CA ASN A 94 3.82 -39.41 19.95
C ASN A 94 2.78 -38.31 19.66
N LEU A 95 1.96 -37.92 20.64
CA LEU A 95 1.01 -36.82 20.49
C LEU A 95 1.71 -35.47 20.28
N ILE A 96 2.82 -35.22 21.00
CA ILE A 96 3.64 -34.03 20.83
C ILE A 96 4.31 -34.01 19.45
N SER A 97 4.86 -35.13 18.99
CA SER A 97 5.44 -35.24 17.66
C SER A 97 4.38 -35.04 16.57
N GLN A 98 3.17 -35.57 16.76
CA GLN A 98 2.06 -35.42 15.81
C GLN A 98 1.55 -33.97 15.77
N ALA A 99 1.42 -33.31 16.93
CA ALA A 99 1.06 -31.90 17.03
C ALA A 99 2.16 -30.97 16.50
N GLN A 100 3.44 -31.31 16.69
CA GLN A 100 4.57 -30.56 16.12
C GLN A 100 4.61 -30.68 14.59
N GLN A 101 4.45 -31.88 14.04
CA GLN A 101 4.34 -32.08 12.59
C GLN A 101 3.14 -31.32 12.01
N GLN A 102 2.01 -31.29 12.72
CA GLN A 102 0.84 -30.53 12.31
C GLN A 102 1.09 -29.01 12.35
N ALA A 103 1.74 -28.52 13.40
CA ALA A 103 2.12 -27.11 13.52
C ALA A 103 3.12 -26.68 12.44
N GLU A 104 4.13 -27.49 12.16
CA GLU A 104 5.06 -27.30 11.05
C GLU A 104 4.34 -27.28 9.70
N GLY A 105 3.32 -28.14 9.54
CA GLY A 105 2.42 -28.14 8.38
C GLY A 105 1.70 -26.81 8.18
N TYR A 106 1.08 -26.26 9.24
CA TYR A 106 0.40 -24.96 9.16
C TYR A 106 1.36 -23.80 8.90
N VAL A 107 2.56 -23.81 9.50
CA VAL A 107 3.58 -22.78 9.23
C VAL A 107 4.02 -22.82 7.77
N ASN A 108 4.27 -24.01 7.23
CA ASN A 108 4.64 -24.19 5.83
C ASN A 108 3.51 -23.74 4.88
N GLN A 109 2.26 -24.09 5.19
CA GLN A 109 1.09 -23.67 4.43
C GLN A 109 0.91 -22.15 4.46
N ALA A 110 1.01 -21.52 5.63
CA ALA A 110 0.89 -20.07 5.79
C ALA A 110 2.02 -19.34 5.04
N GLN A 111 3.25 -19.84 5.11
CA GLN A 111 4.38 -19.28 4.36
C GLN A 111 4.18 -19.41 2.85
N HIS A 112 3.70 -20.56 2.38
CA HIS A 112 3.42 -20.79 0.96
C HIS A 112 2.33 -19.85 0.46
N TYR A 113 1.20 -19.76 1.18
CA TYR A 113 0.08 -18.90 0.85
C TYR A 113 0.48 -17.41 0.85
N SER A 114 1.26 -16.98 1.84
CA SER A 114 1.79 -15.60 1.89
C SER A 114 2.67 -15.27 0.68
N ARG A 115 3.58 -16.18 0.31
CA ARG A 115 4.41 -16.00 -0.89
C ARG A 115 3.55 -15.94 -2.16
N GLN A 116 2.51 -16.77 -2.25
CA GLN A 116 1.59 -16.76 -3.37
C GLN A 116 0.81 -15.45 -3.49
N ILE A 117 0.21 -14.95 -2.40
CA ILE A 117 -0.50 -13.66 -2.40
C ILE A 117 0.43 -12.52 -2.79
N ILE A 118 1.65 -12.46 -2.22
CA ILE A 118 2.61 -11.41 -2.57
C ILE A 118 2.99 -11.49 -4.05
N ALA A 119 3.21 -12.69 -4.59
CA ALA A 119 3.52 -12.87 -6.01
C ALA A 119 2.35 -12.45 -6.90
N GLN A 120 1.12 -12.83 -6.55
CA GLN A 120 -0.10 -12.46 -7.28
C GLN A 120 -0.34 -10.95 -7.24
N ALA A 121 -0.26 -10.32 -6.06
CA ALA A 121 -0.40 -8.88 -5.90
C ALA A 121 0.65 -8.11 -6.73
N ARG A 122 1.90 -8.59 -6.75
CA ARG A 122 2.96 -7.99 -7.59
C ARG A 122 2.68 -8.15 -9.09
N ALA A 123 2.22 -9.32 -9.52
CA ALA A 123 1.87 -9.56 -10.91
C ALA A 123 0.71 -8.65 -11.36
N GLN A 124 -0.34 -8.55 -10.54
CA GLN A 124 -1.49 -7.67 -10.77
C GLN A 124 -1.08 -6.19 -10.82
N ALA A 125 -0.25 -5.73 -9.88
CA ALA A 125 0.23 -4.36 -9.87
C ALA A 125 1.09 -4.04 -11.10
N SER A 126 1.96 -4.98 -11.51
CA SER A 126 2.81 -4.82 -12.70
C SER A 126 1.96 -4.71 -13.97
N GLU A 127 0.92 -5.54 -14.10
CA GLU A 127 0.01 -5.51 -15.24
C GLU A 127 -0.82 -4.21 -15.26
N LEU A 128 -1.36 -3.77 -14.12
CA LEU A 128 -2.08 -2.51 -14.01
C LEU A 128 -1.20 -1.32 -14.43
N MET A 129 0.06 -1.29 -13.98
CA MET A 129 1.01 -0.24 -14.33
C MET A 129 1.35 -0.25 -15.83
N ARG A 130 1.53 -1.44 -16.43
CA ARG A 130 1.74 -1.60 -17.87
C ARG A 130 0.57 -1.03 -18.67
N GLN A 131 -0.65 -1.43 -18.34
CA GLN A 131 -1.86 -0.95 -19.00
C GLN A 131 -2.05 0.57 -18.84
N THR A 132 -1.77 1.09 -17.63
CA THR A 132 -1.85 2.53 -17.34
C THR A 132 -0.85 3.31 -18.17
N GLN A 133 0.39 2.83 -18.28
CA GLN A 133 1.42 3.48 -19.08
C GLN A 133 1.06 3.53 -20.57
N GLU A 134 0.53 2.43 -21.12
CA GLU A 134 0.09 2.35 -22.51
C GLU A 134 -1.06 3.34 -22.79
N ARG A 135 -2.07 3.36 -21.92
CA ARG A 135 -3.20 4.29 -22.03
C ARG A 135 -2.78 5.75 -21.88
N ALA A 136 -1.96 6.06 -20.88
CA ALA A 136 -1.44 7.40 -20.62
C ALA A 136 -0.62 7.93 -21.81
N LYS A 137 0.19 7.07 -22.44
CA LYS A 137 0.95 7.45 -23.63
C LYS A 137 0.02 7.77 -24.80
N ALA A 138 -0.96 6.91 -25.08
CA ALA A 138 -1.92 7.14 -26.15
C ALA A 138 -2.76 8.41 -25.93
N GLU A 139 -3.17 8.69 -24.70
CA GLU A 139 -3.90 9.90 -24.33
C GLU A 139 -3.01 11.15 -24.41
N ALA A 140 -1.77 11.07 -23.97
CA ALA A 140 -0.81 12.16 -24.05
C ALA A 140 -0.49 12.52 -25.51
N ASP A 141 -0.35 11.52 -26.39
CA ASP A 141 -0.13 11.73 -27.82
C ASP A 141 -1.34 12.41 -28.48
N ARG A 142 -2.57 12.02 -28.08
CA ARG A 142 -3.81 12.70 -28.51
C ARG A 142 -3.85 14.16 -28.02
N ALA A 143 -3.58 14.40 -26.75
CA ALA A 143 -3.59 15.74 -26.16
C ALA A 143 -2.56 16.67 -26.82
N VAL A 144 -1.37 16.16 -27.17
CA VAL A 144 -0.37 16.90 -27.93
C VAL A 144 -0.84 17.20 -29.36
N ALA A 145 -1.48 16.23 -30.03
CA ALA A 145 -2.03 16.44 -31.37
C ALA A 145 -3.12 17.53 -31.37
N ASP A 146 -3.98 17.54 -30.35
CA ASP A 146 -5.01 18.56 -30.18
C ASP A 146 -4.41 19.94 -29.86
N PHE A 147 -3.39 20.00 -29.00
CA PHE A 147 -2.64 21.23 -28.75
C PHE A 147 -2.01 21.82 -30.03
N ARG A 148 -1.41 20.96 -30.88
CA ARG A 148 -0.87 21.39 -32.18
C ARG A 148 -1.95 21.90 -33.12
N ARG A 149 -3.12 21.25 -33.16
CA ARG A 149 -4.26 21.71 -33.97
C ARG A 149 -4.75 23.10 -33.56
N VAL A 150 -4.84 23.36 -32.26
CA VAL A 150 -5.30 24.65 -31.72
C VAL A 150 -4.29 25.77 -31.95
N ASN A 151 -2.99 25.45 -32.05
CA ASN A 151 -1.92 26.42 -32.29
C ASN A 151 -1.48 26.50 -33.76
N ASP A 152 -2.38 26.30 -34.72
CA ASP A 152 -2.08 26.38 -36.17
C ASP A 152 -0.85 25.54 -36.60
N GLY A 153 -0.63 24.40 -35.94
CA GLY A 153 0.51 23.52 -36.22
C GLY A 153 1.86 23.96 -35.65
N HIS A 154 1.93 25.06 -34.89
CA HIS A 154 3.16 25.46 -34.20
C HIS A 154 3.53 24.43 -33.12
N SER A 155 4.74 23.89 -33.26
CA SER A 155 5.32 22.93 -32.30
C SER A 155 6.07 23.69 -31.20
N ASP A 156 5.49 23.78 -30.01
CA ASP A 156 6.19 24.20 -28.79
C ASP A 156 6.61 22.96 -27.98
N ARG A 157 7.91 22.65 -28.03
CA ARG A 157 8.47 21.45 -27.43
C ARG A 157 8.34 21.44 -25.91
N GLU A 158 8.45 22.59 -25.24
CA GLU A 158 8.29 22.67 -23.79
C GLU A 158 6.83 22.49 -23.37
N ALA A 159 5.89 23.10 -24.10
CA ALA A 159 4.47 22.97 -23.82
C ALA A 159 3.98 21.52 -24.03
N GLU A 160 4.42 20.87 -25.12
CA GLU A 160 4.10 19.46 -25.38
C GLU A 160 4.62 18.53 -24.30
N GLU A 161 5.86 18.73 -23.84
CA GLU A 161 6.46 17.91 -22.78
C GLU A 161 5.69 18.06 -21.45
N ARG A 162 5.25 19.28 -21.12
CA ARG A 162 4.39 19.55 -19.96
C ARG A 162 3.03 18.85 -20.07
N ILE A 163 2.40 18.87 -21.24
CA ILE A 163 1.12 18.17 -21.48
C ILE A 163 1.30 16.66 -21.28
N ARG A 164 2.35 16.06 -21.87
CA ARG A 164 2.63 14.63 -21.67
C ARG A 164 2.86 14.29 -20.21
N GLN A 165 3.60 15.13 -19.49
CA GLN A 165 3.85 14.93 -18.06
C GLN A 165 2.57 15.01 -17.24
N LEU A 166 1.69 15.98 -17.50
CA LEU A 166 0.41 16.15 -16.80
C LEU A 166 -0.51 14.95 -17.00
N VAL A 167 -0.71 14.53 -18.25
CA VAL A 167 -1.55 13.35 -18.58
C VAL A 167 -1.01 12.12 -17.87
N ARG A 168 0.31 11.89 -17.96
CA ARG A 168 0.97 10.75 -17.30
C ARG A 168 0.77 10.77 -15.79
N THR A 169 1.00 11.91 -15.14
CA THR A 169 0.83 12.04 -13.68
C THR A 169 -0.62 11.78 -13.26
N ARG A 170 -1.60 12.26 -14.04
CA ARG A 170 -3.02 12.00 -13.77
C ARG A 170 -3.38 10.52 -13.92
N SER A 171 -2.98 9.87 -15.01
CA SER A 171 -3.25 8.45 -15.21
C SER A 171 -2.63 7.57 -14.12
N TYR A 172 -1.43 7.94 -13.63
CA TYR A 172 -0.83 7.23 -12.50
C TYR A 172 -1.58 7.43 -11.18
N LEU A 173 -2.13 8.63 -10.94
CA LEU A 173 -2.96 8.88 -9.75
C LEU A 173 -4.21 7.98 -9.78
N ASP A 174 -4.92 7.94 -10.91
CA ASP A 174 -6.10 7.09 -11.09
C ASP A 174 -5.75 5.60 -10.91
N ALA A 175 -4.59 5.15 -11.40
CA ALA A 175 -4.14 3.77 -11.22
C ALA A 175 -3.82 3.42 -9.77
N VAL A 176 -3.27 4.36 -8.99
CA VAL A 176 -3.06 4.18 -7.55
C VAL A 176 -4.40 4.06 -6.84
N GLU A 177 -5.38 4.94 -7.13
CA GLU A 177 -6.72 4.85 -6.54
C GLU A 177 -7.38 3.48 -6.83
N VAL A 178 -7.29 2.99 -8.07
CA VAL A 178 -7.80 1.66 -8.43
C VAL A 178 -7.09 0.54 -7.68
N ALA A 179 -5.76 0.61 -7.55
CA ALA A 179 -4.99 -0.39 -6.82
C ALA A 179 -5.35 -0.41 -5.33
N GLU A 180 -5.58 0.76 -4.73
CA GLU A 180 -5.99 0.89 -3.34
C GLU A 180 -7.37 0.27 -3.08
N GLU A 181 -8.32 0.50 -3.99
CA GLU A 181 -9.66 -0.10 -3.88
C GLU A 181 -9.59 -1.63 -4.03
N GLN A 182 -8.77 -2.15 -4.95
CA GLN A 182 -8.57 -3.59 -5.09
C GLN A 182 -7.94 -4.23 -3.84
N LEU A 183 -6.97 -3.55 -3.23
CA LEU A 183 -6.37 -4.01 -1.97
C LEU A 183 -7.40 -4.01 -0.83
N ARG A 184 -8.25 -2.99 -0.77
CA ARG A 184 -9.35 -2.88 0.20
C ARG A 184 -10.34 -4.05 0.06
N LEU A 185 -10.74 -4.37 -1.17
CA LEU A 185 -11.64 -5.49 -1.46
C LEU A 185 -11.00 -6.84 -1.12
N THR A 186 -9.73 -7.03 -1.46
CA THR A 186 -8.98 -8.26 -1.16
C THR A 186 -8.87 -8.45 0.36
N ARG A 187 -8.55 -7.39 1.10
CA ARG A 187 -8.54 -7.40 2.57
C ARG A 187 -9.90 -7.81 3.15
N ALA A 188 -10.99 -7.19 2.69
CA ALA A 188 -12.33 -7.50 3.18
C ALA A 188 -12.73 -8.96 2.89
N GLY A 189 -12.30 -9.50 1.74
CA GLY A 189 -12.47 -10.91 1.39
C GLY A 189 -11.74 -11.84 2.37
N LEU A 190 -10.47 -11.56 2.67
CA LEU A 190 -9.67 -12.34 3.63
C LEU A 190 -10.26 -12.28 5.05
N GLU A 191 -10.72 -11.11 5.50
CA GLU A 191 -11.38 -10.96 6.80
C GLU A 191 -12.63 -11.84 6.91
N LYS A 192 -13.40 -11.96 5.82
CA LYS A 192 -14.58 -12.84 5.75
C LYS A 192 -14.20 -14.32 5.78
N GLU A 193 -13.13 -14.73 5.09
CA GLU A 193 -12.65 -16.12 5.15
C GLU A 193 -12.13 -16.48 6.55
N ILE A 194 -11.43 -15.56 7.22
CA ILE A 194 -11.00 -15.75 8.62
C ILE A 194 -12.21 -15.93 9.53
N ALA A 195 -13.24 -15.09 9.41
CA ALA A 195 -14.46 -15.22 10.20
C ALA A 195 -15.16 -16.57 9.96
N LYS A 196 -15.22 -17.02 8.70
CA LYS A 196 -15.80 -18.33 8.36
C LYS A 196 -15.03 -19.49 9.01
N LEU A 197 -13.70 -19.45 9.01
CA LEU A 197 -12.87 -20.47 9.65
C LEU A 197 -13.00 -20.45 11.18
N GLN A 198 -13.29 -19.30 11.78
CA GLN A 198 -13.56 -19.19 13.21
C GLN A 198 -14.92 -19.78 13.60
N ASP A 199 -15.94 -19.66 12.75
CA ASP A 199 -17.28 -20.21 12.98
C ASP A 199 -17.35 -21.74 12.77
N GLU A 200 -16.39 -22.33 12.03
CA GLU A 200 -16.30 -23.77 11.77
C GLU A 200 -15.48 -24.56 12.82
N VAL A 201 -14.89 -23.89 13.83
CA VAL A 201 -14.07 -24.47 14.91
C VAL A 201 -14.78 -24.34 16.26
#